data_AF-A0A7F5R1V0-F1
#
_entry.id   AF-A0A7F5R1V0-F1
#
_cell.length_a   1.000
_cell.length_b   1.000
_cell.length_c   1.000
_cell.angle_alpha   90.00
_cell.angle_beta   90.00
_cell.angle_gamma   90.00
#
_symmetry.space_group_name_H-M   'P 1'
#
loop_
_entity.id
_entity.type
_entity.pdbx_description
1 polymer ?
#
loop_
_entity_poly.entity_id
_entity_poly.type
_entity_poly.pdbx_seq_one_letter_code
_entity_poly.pdbx_strand_id
1 'polypeptide(L)'
;MSYGLFYLGLKQALIVSVYLLGFVSVPCSLTAPTVRGNNNVMVDNDRMHSTPKWVNPCNIRHDEETTFAGEAVPNVDLVTQIVHQARIASNYAEQFKEEFAQTMFNTPFEKLHQSWTHVNFNWLPTKEQIPKSLGVPLSNQYLESVELDEILLDAYENLQRIAVGLEQVVWDQEDEQGPFADRFMQAEYNLRALLCEIQTAIYERGLEMRPDVTRDIMAPDERNNENNTKTSKNLRALIVYRDYMNALEYVIESFTHLKSKV
;
A
#
# COMPACT_ATOMS: atom_id res chain seq x y z
N MET A 1 -20.05 60.75 4.21
CA MET A 1 -20.45 61.93 5.01
C MET A 1 -21.93 62.17 4.79
N SER A 2 -22.70 62.21 5.88
CA SER A 2 -24.08 62.76 6.00
C SER A 2 -25.22 61.99 5.29
N TYR A 3 -26.37 61.65 5.88
CA TYR A 3 -26.96 61.70 7.22
C TYR A 3 -28.08 60.62 7.22
N GLY A 4 -28.36 59.98 8.35
CA GLY A 4 -29.59 59.21 8.55
C GLY A 4 -30.70 60.08 9.15
N LEU A 5 -31.98 59.68 8.99
CA LEU A 5 -33.05 59.88 9.99
C LEU A 5 -34.34 59.14 9.58
N PHE A 6 -34.79 58.29 10.52
CA PHE A 6 -36.15 57.86 10.89
C PHE A 6 -37.36 58.36 10.07
N TYR A 7 -38.35 57.47 9.84
CA TYR A 7 -39.71 57.68 10.36
C TYR A 7 -40.53 56.37 10.42
N LEU A 8 -41.17 56.18 11.58
CA LEU A 8 -42.11 55.13 11.97
C LEU A 8 -43.48 55.35 11.29
N GLY A 9 -44.21 54.27 10.98
CA GLY A 9 -45.58 54.39 10.47
C GLY A 9 -46.37 53.09 10.55
N LEU A 10 -46.88 52.78 11.75
CA LEU A 10 -47.82 51.69 12.03
C LEU A 10 -49.25 52.12 11.61
N LYS A 11 -49.95 51.34 10.78
CA LYS A 11 -51.42 51.31 10.77
C LYS A 11 -51.94 49.89 10.53
N GLN A 12 -52.72 49.43 11.51
CA GLN A 12 -53.48 48.20 11.55
C GLN A 12 -54.73 48.29 10.65
N ALA A 13 -55.15 47.15 10.08
CA ALA A 13 -56.56 46.81 9.92
C ALA A 13 -56.73 45.28 9.76
N LEU A 14 -57.39 44.67 10.76
CA LEU A 14 -57.90 43.29 10.80
C LEU A 14 -59.14 43.16 9.90
N ILE A 15 -59.31 42.06 9.14
CA ILE A 15 -60.60 41.34 9.01
C ILE A 15 -60.34 39.83 8.88
N VAL A 16 -61.11 39.10 9.68
CA VAL A 16 -61.21 37.65 9.91
C VAL A 16 -61.95 36.94 8.77
N SER A 17 -61.55 35.72 8.41
CA SER A 17 -62.53 34.68 8.08
C SER A 17 -61.99 33.26 8.32
N VAL A 18 -62.83 32.45 8.97
CA VAL A 18 -62.63 31.09 9.48
C VAL A 18 -63.30 30.09 8.53
N TYR A 19 -62.99 28.79 8.71
CA TYR A 19 -63.59 27.55 8.16
C TYR A 19 -62.78 26.93 7.00
N LEU A 20 -62.35 25.66 7.01
CA LEU A 20 -62.85 24.43 7.64
C LEU A 20 -61.73 23.39 7.88
N LEU A 21 -62.00 22.52 8.86
CA LEU A 21 -61.24 21.35 9.27
C LEU A 21 -61.10 20.30 8.15
N GLY A 22 -59.86 19.86 7.91
CA GLY A 22 -59.55 18.61 7.22
C GLY A 22 -58.55 17.82 8.06
N PHE A 23 -59.04 16.83 8.80
CA PHE A 23 -58.21 15.86 9.51
C PHE A 23 -57.48 14.99 8.48
N VAL A 24 -56.20 15.26 8.24
CA VAL A 24 -55.28 14.27 7.65
C VAL A 24 -54.47 13.68 8.78
N SER A 25 -54.79 12.43 9.12
CA SER A 25 -53.99 11.59 9.99
C SER A 25 -52.58 11.47 9.44
N VAL A 26 -51.61 12.09 10.11
CA VAL A 26 -50.19 11.84 9.85
C VAL A 26 -49.87 10.48 10.45
N PRO A 27 -49.45 9.47 9.68
CA PRO A 27 -48.93 8.26 10.27
C PRO A 27 -47.63 8.62 10.99
N CYS A 28 -47.61 8.46 12.31
CA CYS A 28 -46.37 8.38 13.07
C CYS A 28 -45.60 7.16 12.56
N SER A 29 -44.71 7.38 11.60
CA SER A 29 -43.65 6.45 11.29
C SER A 29 -42.79 6.31 12.53
N LEU A 30 -43.00 5.23 13.29
CA LEU A 30 -42.00 4.73 14.22
C LEU A 30 -40.77 4.40 13.37
N THR A 31 -39.78 5.29 13.40
CA THR A 31 -38.45 4.97 12.92
C THR A 31 -37.95 3.81 13.77
N ALA A 32 -37.91 2.62 13.16
CA ALA A 32 -37.13 1.52 13.69
C ALA A 32 -35.71 2.04 13.95
N PRO A 33 -35.07 1.67 15.07
CA PRO A 33 -33.68 2.00 15.27
C PRO A 33 -32.91 1.33 14.14
N THR A 34 -32.34 2.11 13.23
CA THR A 34 -31.27 1.64 12.37
C THR A 34 -30.13 1.28 13.31
N VAL A 35 -30.03 0.00 13.66
CA VAL A 35 -28.76 -0.59 14.07
C VAL A 35 -27.79 -0.20 12.97
N ARG A 36 -26.89 0.72 13.29
CA ARG A 36 -25.75 1.08 12.45
C ARG A 36 -24.85 -0.16 12.45
N GLY A 37 -25.25 -1.14 11.65
CA GLY A 37 -24.44 -2.30 11.32
C GLY A 37 -23.09 -1.79 10.88
N ASN A 38 -22.05 -2.46 11.35
CA ASN A 38 -20.67 -2.05 11.30
C ASN A 38 -20.18 -2.07 9.83
N ASN A 39 -20.51 -1.05 9.04
CA ASN A 39 -20.17 -0.98 7.61
C ASN A 39 -18.67 -1.20 7.38
N ASN A 40 -17.82 -0.77 8.33
CA ASN A 40 -16.38 -0.97 8.27
C ASN A 40 -15.98 -2.46 8.39
N VAL A 41 -16.69 -3.27 9.18
CA VAL A 41 -16.42 -4.72 9.30
C VAL A 41 -16.82 -5.45 8.02
N MET A 42 -17.89 -5.02 7.37
CA MET A 42 -18.30 -5.60 6.09
C MET A 42 -17.29 -5.29 4.98
N VAL A 43 -16.80 -4.04 4.91
CA VAL A 43 -15.76 -3.63 3.94
C VAL A 43 -14.42 -4.34 4.18
N ASP A 44 -14.00 -4.48 5.44
CA ASP A 44 -12.75 -5.18 5.78
C ASP A 44 -12.83 -6.67 5.41
N ASN A 45 -13.97 -7.31 5.65
CA ASN A 45 -14.21 -8.69 5.28
C ASN A 45 -14.17 -8.91 3.76
N ASP A 46 -14.80 -8.02 2.98
CA ASP A 46 -14.78 -8.09 1.52
C ASP A 46 -13.36 -7.90 0.96
N ARG A 47 -12.60 -6.94 1.50
CA ARG A 47 -11.18 -6.71 1.13
C ARG A 47 -10.31 -7.93 1.46
N MET A 48 -10.47 -8.51 2.64
CA MET A 48 -9.69 -9.69 3.06
C MET A 48 -9.95 -10.92 2.18
N HIS A 49 -11.17 -11.07 1.65
CA HIS A 49 -11.54 -12.16 0.73
C HIS A 49 -11.25 -11.88 -0.75
N SER A 50 -10.83 -10.67 -1.11
CA SER A 50 -10.41 -10.34 -2.48
C SER A 50 -9.09 -11.04 -2.85
N THR A 51 -8.83 -11.25 -4.14
CA THR A 51 -7.52 -11.76 -4.58
C THR A 51 -6.42 -10.74 -4.28
N PRO A 52 -5.36 -11.09 -3.53
CA PRO A 52 -4.25 -10.18 -3.26
C PRO A 52 -3.52 -9.78 -4.55
N LYS A 53 -3.17 -8.50 -4.69
CA LYS A 53 -2.62 -7.96 -5.96
C LYS A 53 -1.21 -8.47 -6.30
N TRP A 54 -0.52 -9.06 -5.33
CA TRP A 54 0.82 -9.65 -5.48
C TRP A 54 0.79 -11.17 -5.73
N VAL A 55 -0.38 -11.80 -5.66
CA VAL A 55 -0.57 -13.20 -6.03
C VAL A 55 -0.87 -13.24 -7.52
N ASN A 56 0.00 -13.90 -8.29
CA ASN A 56 -0.04 -13.89 -9.74
C ASN A 56 -0.14 -12.46 -10.36
N PRO A 57 0.84 -11.58 -10.08
CA PRO A 57 0.77 -10.16 -10.44
C PRO A 57 0.64 -9.91 -11.95
N CYS A 58 1.22 -10.80 -12.78
CA CYS A 58 1.14 -10.77 -14.23
C CYS A 58 -0.13 -11.43 -14.80
N ASN A 59 -0.93 -12.10 -13.97
CA ASN A 59 -2.05 -12.92 -14.41
C ASN A 59 -1.65 -14.01 -15.42
N ILE A 60 -0.50 -14.67 -15.20
CA ILE A 60 -0.04 -15.81 -15.99
C ILE A 60 -0.91 -17.01 -15.64
N ARG A 61 -1.40 -17.71 -16.66
CA ARG A 61 -2.24 -18.90 -16.51
C ARG A 61 -1.37 -20.13 -16.24
N HIS A 62 -1.64 -20.84 -15.14
CA HIS A 62 -0.90 -22.06 -14.76
C HIS A 62 -1.27 -23.30 -15.59
N ASP A 63 -2.41 -23.27 -16.28
CA ASP A 63 -3.02 -24.40 -17.00
C ASP A 63 -2.60 -24.49 -18.47
N GLU A 64 -1.90 -23.48 -18.98
CA GLU A 64 -1.24 -23.57 -20.26
C GLU A 64 0.16 -24.10 -19.96
N GLU A 65 0.48 -25.32 -20.42
CA GLU A 65 1.86 -25.64 -20.78
C GLU A 65 2.26 -24.59 -21.83
N THR A 66 2.66 -23.40 -21.36
CA THR A 66 3.35 -22.43 -22.18
C THR A 66 4.73 -23.02 -22.40
N THR A 67 4.80 -24.06 -23.22
CA THR A 67 5.88 -24.20 -24.17
C THR A 67 5.87 -22.90 -24.96
N PHE A 68 6.54 -21.86 -24.43
CA PHE A 68 6.95 -20.73 -25.23
C PHE A 68 7.83 -21.35 -26.31
N ALA A 69 7.22 -21.65 -27.47
CA ALA A 69 7.91 -22.04 -28.68
C ALA A 69 8.62 -20.81 -29.30
N GLY A 70 9.21 -20.00 -28.44
CA GLY A 70 10.03 -18.84 -28.72
C GLY A 70 11.46 -19.14 -28.29
N GLU A 71 12.39 -18.34 -28.79
CA GLU A 71 13.77 -18.36 -28.33
C GLU A 71 13.82 -18.01 -26.83
N ALA A 72 14.58 -18.78 -26.05
CA ALA A 72 14.72 -18.54 -24.62
C ALA A 72 15.22 -17.12 -24.36
N VAL A 73 14.54 -16.38 -23.47
CA VAL A 73 14.94 -15.01 -23.14
C VAL A 73 16.31 -15.04 -22.45
N PRO A 74 17.31 -14.28 -22.93
CA PRO A 74 18.61 -14.21 -22.29
C PRO A 74 18.51 -13.72 -20.84
N ASN A 75 19.27 -14.33 -19.93
CA ASN A 75 19.29 -13.93 -18.51
C ASN A 75 19.62 -12.44 -18.32
N VAL A 76 20.51 -11.90 -19.16
CA VAL A 76 20.87 -10.48 -19.13
C VAL A 76 19.65 -9.58 -19.38
N ASP A 77 18.69 -9.99 -20.22
CA ASP A 77 17.50 -9.23 -20.54
C ASP A 77 16.48 -9.32 -19.39
N LEU A 78 16.26 -10.52 -18.83
CA LEU A 78 15.43 -10.73 -17.64
C LEU A 78 15.90 -9.84 -16.47
N VAL A 79 17.19 -9.92 -16.16
CA VAL A 79 17.82 -9.13 -15.09
C VAL A 79 17.74 -7.63 -15.39
N THR A 80 17.93 -7.23 -16.65
CA THR A 80 17.83 -5.81 -17.05
C THR A 80 16.44 -5.27 -16.79
N GLN A 81 15.40 -6.03 -17.12
CA GLN A 81 14.02 -5.61 -16.94
C GLN A 81 13.65 -5.50 -15.45
N ILE A 82 14.06 -6.47 -14.62
CA ILE A 82 13.89 -6.40 -13.15
C ILE A 82 14.55 -5.15 -12.58
N VAL A 83 15.82 -4.89 -12.93
CA VAL A 83 16.53 -3.69 -12.46
C VAL A 83 15.86 -2.41 -12.94
N HIS A 84 15.38 -2.39 -14.18
CA HIS A 84 14.67 -1.23 -14.73
C HIS A 84 13.40 -0.92 -13.93
N GLN A 85 12.56 -1.93 -13.71
CA GLN A 85 11.30 -1.77 -12.98
C GLN A 85 11.54 -1.42 -11.50
N ALA A 86 12.56 -2.01 -10.87
CA ALA A 86 12.95 -1.67 -9.50
C ALA A 86 13.43 -0.21 -9.38
N ARG A 87 14.15 0.32 -10.39
CA ARG A 87 14.55 1.74 -10.43
C ARG A 87 13.37 2.68 -10.61
N ILE A 88 12.35 2.32 -11.40
CA ILE A 88 11.11 3.10 -11.50
C ILE A 88 10.45 3.21 -10.11
N ALA A 89 10.28 2.06 -9.45
CA ALA A 89 9.72 1.97 -8.12
C ALA A 89 10.53 2.77 -7.08
N SER A 90 11.86 2.65 -7.12
CA SER A 90 12.78 3.36 -6.22
C SER A 90 12.76 4.87 -6.44
N ASN A 91 12.80 5.33 -7.70
CA ASN A 91 12.75 6.76 -8.03
C ASN A 91 11.43 7.39 -7.57
N TYR A 92 10.31 6.67 -7.71
CA TYR A 92 9.04 7.11 -7.16
C TYR A 92 9.11 7.22 -5.64
N ALA A 93 9.71 6.21 -4.99
CA ALA A 93 9.76 6.17 -3.54
C ALA A 93 10.61 7.30 -2.94
N GLU A 94 11.76 7.54 -3.54
CA GLU A 94 12.67 8.62 -3.18
C GLU A 94 12.04 10.01 -3.32
N GLN A 95 11.18 10.22 -4.32
CA GLN A 95 10.47 11.49 -4.50
C GLN A 95 9.35 11.70 -3.47
N PHE A 96 8.71 10.63 -3.01
CA PHE A 96 7.56 10.70 -2.10
C PHE A 96 7.99 10.78 -0.61
N LYS A 97 9.12 10.16 -0.23
CA LYS A 97 9.50 9.98 1.19
C LYS A 97 9.54 11.25 2.02
N GLU A 98 10.03 12.37 1.46
CA GLU A 98 10.14 13.64 2.21
C GLU A 98 8.77 14.30 2.40
N GLU A 99 7.92 14.29 1.38
CA GLU A 99 6.55 14.81 1.46
C GLU A 99 5.75 14.04 2.53
N PHE A 100 5.89 12.71 2.53
CA PHE A 100 5.28 11.83 3.52
C PHE A 100 5.78 12.16 4.94
N ALA A 101 7.09 12.15 5.15
CA ALA A 101 7.71 12.39 6.46
C ALA A 101 7.32 13.77 7.02
N GLN A 102 7.42 14.81 6.20
CA GLN A 102 7.12 16.18 6.59
C GLN A 102 5.63 16.37 6.92
N THR A 103 4.73 15.80 6.13
CA THR A 103 3.29 15.97 6.34
C THR A 103 2.78 15.17 7.53
N MET A 104 3.26 13.93 7.71
CA MET A 104 2.74 13.03 8.75
C MET A 104 3.40 13.23 10.12
N PHE A 105 4.65 13.68 10.14
CA PHE A 105 5.46 13.77 11.37
C PHE A 105 6.13 15.14 11.59
N ASN A 106 5.97 16.09 10.67
CA ASN A 106 6.66 17.39 10.72
C ASN A 106 8.17 17.26 10.94
N THR A 107 8.76 16.21 10.36
CA THR A 107 10.15 15.80 10.59
C THR A 107 10.74 15.32 9.26
N PRO A 108 11.98 15.71 8.91
CA PRO A 108 12.67 15.17 7.73
C PRO A 108 12.78 13.64 7.77
N PHE A 109 12.68 12.98 6.61
CA PHE A 109 12.68 11.52 6.54
C PHE A 109 13.93 10.92 7.21
N GLU A 110 15.10 11.51 6.97
CA GLU A 110 16.37 11.03 7.53
C GLU A 110 16.35 10.92 9.07
N LYS A 111 15.75 11.88 9.77
CA LYS A 111 15.65 11.84 11.24
C LYS A 111 14.69 10.74 11.71
N LEU A 112 13.60 10.54 10.98
CA LEU A 112 12.67 9.45 11.27
C LEU A 112 13.33 8.10 11.04
N HIS A 113 14.02 7.93 9.91
CA HIS A 113 14.78 6.72 9.60
C HIS A 113 15.73 6.38 10.76
N GLN A 114 16.58 7.32 11.18
CA GLN A 114 17.55 7.12 12.26
C GLN A 114 16.88 6.67 13.57
N SER A 115 15.76 7.31 13.92
CA SER A 115 15.03 7.04 15.16
C SER A 115 14.37 5.66 15.20
N TRP A 116 13.99 5.12 14.03
CA TRP A 116 13.21 3.89 13.93
C TRP A 116 13.97 2.72 13.29
N THR A 117 15.28 2.86 13.03
CA THR A 117 16.13 1.81 12.41
C THR A 117 16.06 0.43 13.08
N HIS A 118 15.84 0.38 14.39
CA HIS A 118 15.84 -0.84 15.19
C HIS A 118 14.47 -1.54 15.25
N VAL A 119 13.42 -0.91 14.71
CA VAL A 119 12.07 -1.46 14.72
C VAL A 119 11.80 -2.16 13.39
N ASN A 120 11.42 -3.43 13.43
CA ASN A 120 10.97 -4.22 12.29
C ASN A 120 9.80 -5.07 12.75
N PHE A 121 8.74 -5.13 11.94
CA PHE A 121 7.63 -6.04 12.20
C PHE A 121 8.04 -7.45 11.79
N ASN A 122 7.71 -8.45 12.60
CA ASN A 122 8.08 -9.85 12.36
C ASN A 122 7.56 -10.44 11.04
N TRP A 123 6.55 -9.81 10.42
CA TRP A 123 6.00 -10.19 9.13
C TRP A 123 6.63 -9.45 7.94
N LEU A 124 7.43 -8.41 8.18
CA LEU A 124 8.29 -7.81 7.15
C LEU A 124 9.58 -8.63 6.96
N PRO A 125 10.29 -8.46 5.83
CA PRO A 125 11.57 -9.12 5.63
C PRO A 125 12.57 -8.83 6.76
N THR A 126 13.19 -9.90 7.25
CA THR A 126 14.19 -9.88 8.33
C THR A 126 15.59 -9.60 7.79
N LYS A 127 16.59 -9.49 8.68
CA LYS A 127 18.00 -9.29 8.29
C LYS A 127 18.62 -10.54 7.67
N GLU A 128 18.07 -11.70 7.98
CA GLU A 128 18.43 -12.96 7.36
C GLU A 128 17.95 -13.01 5.91
N GLN A 129 16.80 -12.41 5.61
CA GLN A 129 16.22 -12.36 4.27
C GLN A 129 16.72 -11.19 3.42
N ILE A 130 16.92 -10.01 4.03
CA ILE A 130 17.51 -8.82 3.39
C ILE A 130 18.66 -8.34 4.29
N PRO A 131 19.91 -8.75 4.01
CA PRO A 131 21.07 -8.53 4.90
C PRO A 131 21.67 -7.12 4.78
N LYS A 132 20.81 -6.10 4.73
CA LYS A 132 21.19 -4.69 4.70
C LYS A 132 20.14 -3.80 5.35
N SER A 133 20.54 -2.57 5.64
CA SER A 133 19.63 -1.48 6.00
C SER A 133 19.46 -0.54 4.81
N LEU A 134 18.36 0.22 4.79
CA LEU A 134 18.13 1.25 3.77
C LEU A 134 19.29 2.25 3.77
N GLY A 135 19.84 2.56 2.59
CA GLY A 135 21.00 3.43 2.39
C GLY A 135 22.36 2.81 2.70
N VAL A 136 22.41 1.54 3.14
CA VAL A 136 23.67 0.81 3.39
C VAL A 136 23.87 -0.23 2.30
N PRO A 137 24.96 -0.16 1.50
CA PRO A 137 25.20 -1.14 0.43
C PRO A 137 25.30 -2.58 0.94
N LEU A 138 24.91 -3.54 0.10
CA LEU A 138 25.19 -4.95 0.31
C LEU A 138 26.71 -5.18 0.41
N SER A 139 27.09 -6.13 1.25
CA SER A 139 28.50 -6.51 1.34
C SER A 139 28.93 -7.23 0.06
N ASN A 140 30.17 -7.01 -0.36
CA ASN A 140 30.73 -7.74 -1.50
C ASN A 140 30.69 -9.26 -1.28
N GLN A 141 30.91 -9.72 -0.04
CA GLN A 141 30.81 -11.13 0.32
C GLN A 141 29.41 -11.69 0.03
N TYR A 142 28.36 -10.94 0.37
CA TYR A 142 26.99 -11.35 0.06
C TYR A 142 26.76 -11.37 -1.46
N LEU A 143 27.12 -10.28 -2.15
CA LEU A 143 26.96 -10.18 -3.61
C LEU A 143 27.73 -11.28 -4.35
N GLU A 144 28.90 -11.68 -3.88
CA GLU A 144 29.65 -12.78 -4.47
C GLU A 144 28.94 -14.13 -4.32
N SER A 145 28.15 -14.30 -3.26
CA SER A 145 27.41 -15.52 -2.96
C SER A 145 26.02 -15.62 -3.60
N VAL A 146 25.49 -14.54 -4.20
CA VAL A 146 24.15 -14.60 -4.81
C VAL A 146 24.16 -15.38 -6.12
N GLU A 147 23.17 -16.25 -6.27
CA GLU A 147 22.86 -17.01 -7.48
C GLU A 147 21.52 -16.55 -8.06
N LEU A 148 21.38 -16.54 -9.38
CA LEU A 148 20.22 -15.94 -10.06
C LEU A 148 18.89 -16.61 -9.67
N ASP A 149 18.85 -17.94 -9.59
CA ASP A 149 17.61 -18.68 -9.30
C ASP A 149 17.13 -18.44 -7.88
N GLU A 150 18.04 -18.54 -6.91
CA GLU A 150 17.70 -18.31 -5.50
C GLU A 150 17.31 -16.85 -5.26
N ILE A 151 18.03 -15.88 -5.84
CA ILE A 151 17.68 -14.47 -5.64
C ILE A 151 16.32 -14.10 -6.25
N LEU A 152 15.92 -14.76 -7.35
CA LEU A 152 14.61 -14.55 -7.96
C LEU A 152 13.50 -14.98 -6.99
N LEU A 153 13.62 -16.17 -6.42
CA LEU A 153 12.67 -16.71 -5.45
C LEU A 153 12.66 -15.90 -4.14
N ASP A 154 13.84 -15.57 -3.62
CA ASP A 154 13.98 -14.76 -2.39
C ASP A 154 13.41 -13.36 -2.57
N ALA A 155 13.74 -12.69 -3.67
CA ALA A 155 13.23 -11.36 -3.96
C ALA A 155 11.71 -11.39 -4.13
N TYR A 156 11.16 -12.39 -4.83
CA TYR A 156 9.71 -12.54 -5.00
C TYR A 156 9.00 -12.65 -3.65
N GLU A 157 9.40 -13.59 -2.81
CA GLU A 157 8.80 -13.81 -1.49
C GLU A 157 8.92 -12.55 -0.60
N ASN A 158 10.10 -11.95 -0.54
CA ASN A 158 10.34 -10.75 0.27
C ASN A 158 9.49 -9.56 -0.18
N LEU A 159 9.35 -9.36 -1.50
CA LEU A 159 8.50 -8.30 -2.04
C LEU A 159 7.01 -8.57 -1.82
N GLN A 160 6.57 -9.82 -1.79
CA GLN A 160 5.19 -10.14 -1.39
C GLN A 160 4.93 -9.80 0.10
N ARG A 161 5.89 -10.01 1.00
CA ARG A 161 5.80 -9.54 2.40
C ARG A 161 5.65 -8.03 2.49
N ILE A 162 6.41 -7.29 1.68
CA ILE A 162 6.26 -5.83 1.57
C ILE A 162 4.88 -5.47 1.02
N ALA A 163 4.37 -6.22 0.03
CA ALA A 163 3.06 -5.96 -0.57
C ALA A 163 1.91 -6.06 0.44
N VAL A 164 1.96 -7.04 1.35
CA VAL A 164 1.00 -7.14 2.47
C VAL A 164 0.99 -5.87 3.31
N GLY A 165 2.18 -5.35 3.66
CA GLY A 165 2.30 -4.11 4.42
C GLY A 165 1.79 -2.89 3.67
N LEU A 166 2.17 -2.72 2.39
CA LEU A 166 1.74 -1.59 1.58
C LEU A 166 0.24 -1.59 1.34
N GLU A 167 -0.37 -2.76 1.10
CA GLU A 167 -1.82 -2.89 0.95
C GLU A 167 -2.54 -2.42 2.23
N GLN A 168 -2.08 -2.84 3.40
CA GLN A 168 -2.65 -2.38 4.66
C GLN A 168 -2.51 -0.85 4.82
N VAL A 169 -1.38 -0.27 4.41
CA VAL A 169 -1.19 1.19 4.45
C VAL A 169 -2.15 1.91 3.51
N VAL A 170 -2.42 1.37 2.33
CA VAL A 170 -3.43 1.91 1.41
C VAL A 170 -4.80 1.87 2.06
N TRP A 171 -5.21 0.74 2.64
CA TRP A 171 -6.49 0.62 3.33
C TRP A 171 -6.62 1.59 4.50
N ASP A 172 -5.57 1.75 5.30
CA ASP A 172 -5.54 2.71 6.40
C ASP A 172 -5.75 4.15 5.89
N GLN A 173 -5.11 4.52 4.77
CA GLN A 173 -5.26 5.85 4.17
C GLN A 173 -6.66 6.04 3.57
N GLU A 174 -7.22 5.03 2.89
CA GLU A 174 -8.58 5.11 2.34
C GLU A 174 -9.62 5.29 3.45
N ASP A 175 -9.53 4.48 4.50
CA ASP A 175 -10.50 4.46 5.60
C ASP A 175 -10.45 5.75 6.43
N GLU A 176 -9.27 6.36 6.54
CA GLU A 176 -9.08 7.64 7.24
C GLU A 176 -9.22 8.87 6.34
N GLN A 177 -9.46 8.69 5.04
CA GLN A 177 -9.41 9.76 4.04
C GLN A 177 -8.08 10.53 4.13
N GLY A 178 -7.00 9.79 4.30
CA GLY A 178 -5.64 10.29 4.43
C GLY A 178 -5.15 10.93 3.13
N PRO A 179 -4.20 11.90 3.24
CA PRO A 179 -3.77 12.69 2.09
C PRO A 179 -2.94 11.90 1.07
N PHE A 180 -2.55 10.65 1.39
CA PHE A 180 -1.59 9.88 0.60
C PHE A 180 -2.12 8.55 0.07
N ALA A 181 -3.43 8.31 0.09
CA ALA A 181 -4.03 7.09 -0.46
C ALA A 181 -3.54 6.82 -1.90
N ASP A 182 -3.63 7.82 -2.79
CA ASP A 182 -3.18 7.69 -4.19
C ASP A 182 -1.66 7.45 -4.29
N ARG A 183 -0.87 8.05 -3.40
CA ARG A 183 0.59 7.89 -3.40
C ARG A 183 1.00 6.48 -3.01
N PHE A 184 0.38 5.92 -1.97
CA PHE A 184 0.62 4.55 -1.56
C PHE A 184 0.06 3.53 -2.56
N MET A 185 -1.10 3.82 -3.17
CA MET A 185 -1.64 2.98 -4.25
C MET A 185 -0.69 2.94 -5.46
N GLN A 186 -0.06 4.06 -5.80
CA GLN A 186 0.96 4.08 -6.85
C GLN A 186 2.23 3.30 -6.46
N ALA A 187 2.64 3.34 -5.19
CA ALA A 187 3.74 2.51 -4.70
C ALA A 187 3.39 1.00 -4.81
N GLU A 188 2.17 0.61 -4.45
CA GLU A 188 1.66 -0.75 -4.60
C GLU A 188 1.63 -1.18 -6.08
N TYR A 189 1.20 -0.30 -6.99
CA TYR A 189 1.22 -0.56 -8.43
C TYR A 189 2.66 -0.79 -8.94
N ASN A 190 3.61 0.05 -8.52
CA ASN A 190 5.00 -0.09 -8.91
C ASN A 190 5.62 -1.40 -8.37
N LEU A 191 5.27 -1.78 -7.13
CA LEU A 191 5.68 -3.05 -6.55
C LEU A 191 5.09 -4.23 -7.30
N ARG A 192 3.80 -4.18 -7.66
CA ARG A 192 3.16 -5.22 -8.47
C ARG A 192 3.83 -5.39 -9.82
N ALA A 193 4.19 -4.30 -10.49
CA ALA A 193 4.91 -4.36 -11.76
C ALA A 193 6.28 -5.02 -11.58
N LEU A 194 7.03 -4.69 -10.51
CA LEU A 194 8.30 -5.35 -10.21
C LEU A 194 8.15 -6.84 -9.92
N LEU A 195 7.16 -7.22 -9.10
CA LEU A 195 6.82 -8.61 -8.85
C LEU A 195 6.47 -9.36 -10.13
N CYS A 196 5.84 -8.69 -11.10
CA CYS A 196 5.54 -9.29 -12.39
C CYS A 196 6.80 -9.59 -13.21
N GLU A 197 7.78 -8.68 -13.24
CA GLU A 197 9.05 -8.95 -13.94
C GLU A 197 9.81 -10.12 -13.30
N ILE A 198 9.80 -10.20 -11.97
CA ILE A 198 10.44 -11.32 -11.25
C ILE A 198 9.68 -12.63 -11.51
N GLN A 199 8.34 -12.62 -11.45
CA GLN A 199 7.52 -13.79 -11.77
C GLN A 199 7.78 -14.28 -13.19
N THR A 200 7.87 -13.38 -14.17
CA THR A 200 8.18 -13.71 -15.56
C THR A 200 9.55 -14.38 -15.66
N ALA A 201 10.57 -13.83 -14.99
CA ALA A 201 11.90 -14.43 -14.98
C ALA A 201 11.94 -15.82 -14.30
N ILE A 202 11.15 -16.05 -13.24
CA ILE A 202 11.00 -17.36 -12.60
C ILE A 202 10.42 -18.38 -13.61
N TYR A 203 9.38 -18.00 -14.36
CA TYR A 203 8.76 -18.86 -15.37
C TYR A 203 9.66 -19.16 -16.56
N GLU A 204 10.30 -18.13 -17.14
CA GLU A 204 11.24 -18.29 -18.26
C GLU A 204 12.41 -19.22 -17.91
N ARG A 205 12.78 -19.26 -16.62
CA ARG A 205 13.84 -20.12 -16.10
C ARG A 205 13.33 -21.50 -15.64
N GLY A 206 12.03 -21.77 -15.75
CA GLY A 206 11.43 -23.04 -15.37
C GLY A 206 11.55 -23.37 -13.87
N LEU A 207 11.61 -22.34 -13.02
CA LEU A 207 11.73 -22.50 -11.58
C LEU A 207 10.37 -22.77 -10.94
N GLU A 208 10.36 -23.63 -9.91
CA GLU A 208 9.17 -23.85 -9.09
C GLU A 208 8.96 -22.67 -8.14
N MET A 209 7.80 -22.02 -8.23
CA MET A 209 7.43 -20.93 -7.32
C MET A 209 7.28 -21.46 -5.89
N ARG A 210 7.82 -20.71 -4.93
CA ARG A 210 7.51 -20.94 -3.51
C ARG A 210 6.05 -20.57 -3.22
N PRO A 211 5.45 -21.10 -2.13
CA PRO A 211 4.09 -20.73 -1.74
C PRO A 211 3.95 -19.21 -1.59
N ASP A 212 2.87 -18.65 -2.17
CA ASP A 212 2.60 -17.23 -2.06
C ASP A 212 2.45 -16.79 -0.61
N VAL A 213 3.06 -15.65 -0.27
CA VAL A 213 2.83 -14.99 1.01
C VAL A 213 1.40 -14.47 1.04
N THR A 214 0.61 -14.85 2.05
CA THR A 214 -0.78 -14.41 2.17
C THR A 214 -0.95 -13.28 3.19
N ARG A 215 -2.13 -12.67 3.24
CA ARG A 215 -2.45 -11.58 4.18
C ARG A 215 -2.32 -11.98 5.65
N ASP A 216 -2.42 -13.27 5.95
CA ASP A 216 -2.37 -13.84 7.30
C ASP A 216 -1.04 -13.64 8.02
N ILE A 217 0.05 -13.33 7.31
CA ILE A 217 1.34 -13.01 7.95
C ILE A 217 1.23 -11.81 8.88
N MET A 218 0.34 -10.86 8.59
CA MET A 218 0.01 -9.75 9.46
C MET A 218 -1.24 -10.09 10.25
N ALA A 219 -1.08 -10.24 11.56
CA ALA A 219 -2.17 -10.71 12.42
C ALA A 219 -3.33 -9.70 12.46
N PRO A 220 -4.58 -10.15 12.69
CA PRO A 220 -5.75 -9.26 12.71
C PRO A 220 -5.63 -8.10 13.71
N ASP A 221 -5.00 -8.33 14.86
CA ASP A 221 -4.75 -7.30 15.86
C ASP A 221 -3.68 -6.29 15.42
N GLU A 222 -2.75 -6.67 14.54
CA GLU A 222 -1.81 -5.73 13.91
C GLU A 222 -2.46 -4.90 12.80
N ARG A 223 -3.54 -5.41 12.18
CA ARG A 223 -4.34 -4.70 11.17
C ARG A 223 -5.27 -3.69 11.81
N ASN A 224 -6.10 -4.15 12.75
CA ASN A 224 -7.20 -3.41 13.36
C ASN A 224 -7.42 -3.87 14.81
N ASN A 225 -6.75 -3.22 15.77
CA ASN A 225 -7.05 -3.37 17.20
C ASN A 225 -7.49 -2.05 17.85
N GLU A 226 -7.95 -2.10 19.11
CA GLU A 226 -8.38 -0.93 19.88
C GLU A 226 -7.27 0.12 20.09
N ASN A 227 -6.00 -0.29 19.95
CA ASN A 227 -4.82 0.58 20.04
C ASN A 227 -4.38 1.13 18.67
N ASN A 228 -5.09 0.83 17.59
CA ASN A 228 -4.77 1.22 16.21
C ASN A 228 -5.14 2.68 15.94
N THR A 229 -4.54 3.57 16.75
CA THR A 229 -4.66 5.02 16.63
C THR A 229 -4.09 5.51 15.29
N LYS A 230 -4.47 6.71 14.88
CA LYS A 230 -3.85 7.37 13.72
C LYS A 230 -2.32 7.43 13.82
N THR A 231 -1.79 7.64 15.02
CA THR A 231 -0.35 7.66 15.28
C THR A 231 0.30 6.29 15.02
N SER A 232 -0.29 5.19 15.49
CA SER A 232 0.28 3.85 15.26
C SER A 232 0.19 3.45 13.79
N LYS A 233 -0.88 3.81 13.08
CA LYS A 233 -1.01 3.59 11.63
C LYS A 233 0.01 4.39 10.82
N ASN A 234 0.22 5.66 11.16
CA ASN A 234 1.26 6.47 10.54
C ASN A 234 2.65 5.86 10.77
N LEU A 235 2.92 5.38 11.99
CA LEU A 235 4.18 4.72 12.32
C LEU A 235 4.35 3.40 11.54
N ARG A 236 3.30 2.60 11.42
CA ARG A 236 3.30 1.40 10.56
C ARG A 236 3.61 1.76 9.12
N ALA A 237 2.95 2.78 8.57
CA ALA A 237 3.22 3.27 7.23
C ALA A 237 4.68 3.71 7.05
N LEU A 238 5.27 4.40 8.02
CA LEU A 238 6.68 4.77 8.00
C LEU A 238 7.61 3.55 7.94
N ILE A 239 7.37 2.55 8.80
CA ILE A 239 8.21 1.34 8.87
C ILE A 239 8.08 0.51 7.59
N VAL A 240 6.84 0.28 7.12
CA VAL A 240 6.56 -0.43 5.86
C VAL A 240 7.23 0.29 4.69
N TYR A 241 7.11 1.61 4.61
CA TYR A 241 7.66 2.38 3.50
C TYR A 241 9.20 2.40 3.49
N ARG A 242 9.82 2.45 4.68
CA ARG A 242 11.27 2.26 4.85
C ARG A 242 11.71 0.89 4.34
N ASP A 243 11.01 -0.18 4.72
CA ASP A 243 11.38 -1.55 4.33
C ASP A 243 11.09 -1.81 2.84
N TYR A 244 10.07 -1.17 2.27
CA TYR A 244 9.87 -1.12 0.83
C TYR A 244 11.07 -0.51 0.11
N MET A 245 11.54 0.67 0.53
CA MET A 245 12.73 1.27 -0.07
C MET A 245 13.99 0.40 0.11
N ASN A 246 14.15 -0.23 1.29
CA ASN A 246 15.28 -1.15 1.53
C ASN A 246 15.25 -2.35 0.57
N ALA A 247 14.07 -2.92 0.35
CA ALA A 247 13.86 -4.06 -0.56
C ALA A 247 14.11 -3.67 -2.03
N LEU A 248 13.74 -2.45 -2.44
CA LEU A 248 14.04 -1.96 -3.78
C LEU A 248 15.55 -1.81 -4.00
N GLU A 249 16.26 -1.21 -3.05
CA GLU A 249 17.73 -1.12 -3.10
C GLU A 249 18.37 -2.52 -3.15
N TYR A 250 17.88 -3.45 -2.31
CA TYR A 250 18.34 -4.84 -2.29
C TYR A 250 18.21 -5.52 -3.66
N VAL A 251 17.05 -5.37 -4.32
CA VAL A 251 16.82 -5.89 -5.67
C VAL A 251 17.74 -5.19 -6.67
N ILE A 252 17.84 -3.86 -6.65
CA ILE A 252 18.69 -3.12 -7.59
C ILE A 252 20.16 -3.58 -7.46
N GLU A 253 20.69 -3.67 -6.25
CA GLU A 253 22.09 -4.03 -6.01
C GLU A 253 22.37 -5.49 -6.39
N SER A 254 21.54 -6.43 -5.94
CA SER A 254 21.73 -7.87 -6.21
C SER A 254 21.63 -8.19 -7.70
N PHE A 255 20.60 -7.66 -8.39
CA PHE A 255 20.40 -7.92 -9.81
C PHE A 255 21.36 -7.12 -10.69
N THR A 256 21.79 -5.91 -10.30
CA THR A 256 22.85 -5.19 -11.03
C THR A 256 24.17 -5.96 -10.97
N HIS A 257 24.50 -6.56 -9.82
CA HIS A 257 25.67 -7.41 -9.70
C HIS A 257 25.58 -8.65 -10.60
N LEU A 258 24.45 -9.35 -10.57
CA LEU A 258 24.22 -10.52 -11.43
C LEU A 258 24.26 -10.19 -12.92
N LYS A 259 23.78 -9.01 -13.33
CA LYS A 259 23.88 -8.55 -14.74
C LYS A 259 25.31 -8.56 -15.27
N SER A 260 26.31 -8.35 -14.42
CA SER A 260 27.72 -8.38 -14.81
C SER A 260 28.29 -9.80 -14.95
N LYS A 261 27.55 -10.82 -14.50
CA LYS A 261 27.96 -12.23 -14.42
C LYS A 261 27.20 -13.17 -15.38
N VAL A 262 26.02 -12.77 -15.84
CA VAL A 262 25.13 -13.60 -16.69
C VAL A 262 25.17 -13.22 -18.16
#